data_AF-A0AAD5F9K4-F1
#
_entry.id   AF-A0AAD5F9K4-F1
#
_cell.length_a   1.000
_cell.length_b   1.000
_cell.length_c   1.000
_cell.angle_alpha   90.00
_cell.angle_beta   90.00
_cell.angle_gamma   90.00
#
_symmetry.space_group_name_H-M   'P 1'
#
loop_
_entity.id
_entity.type
_entity.pdbx_description
1 polymer ?
#
loop_
_entity_poly.entity_id
_entity_poly.type
_entity_poly.pdbx_seq_one_letter_code
_entity_poly.pdbx_strand_id
1 'polypeptide(L)'
;MLIFLLQVRESRISRCPMSVHMKNFQSGSSHQDTLFHRAVKNQICKPKMCEGSLMNPKTLMRSVPSSPPNTNELLIQAIDFINQYYKSFKTSKIEEHLARVNEVACEIDATGTYQLTGEELAFGAKQAWRNAPRCIGRIQWSNLQMFDARKCRTAKEMFQFLCSHIKFATNGGNLRYIYNAIKKKKLCHASMGQSYTVDSPQG
;
A
#
# COMPACT_ATOMS: atom_id res chain seq x y z
N MET A 1 0.21 54.18 -36.82
CA MET A 1 1.27 53.18 -36.59
C MET A 1 1.33 52.88 -35.10
N LEU A 2 0.73 51.76 -34.66
CA LEU A 2 1.02 50.97 -33.45
C LEU A 2 -0.22 50.13 -33.11
N ILE A 3 -0.30 48.95 -33.75
CA ILE A 3 -1.23 47.88 -33.39
C ILE A 3 -0.66 47.22 -32.13
N PHE A 4 -1.42 47.28 -31.03
CA PHE A 4 -1.15 46.52 -29.81
C PHE A 4 -1.23 45.02 -30.12
N LEU A 5 -0.09 44.33 -30.21
CA LEU A 5 -0.05 42.88 -30.10
C LEU A 5 -0.07 42.52 -28.61
N LEU A 6 -1.28 42.26 -28.11
CA LEU A 6 -1.51 41.46 -26.91
C LEU A 6 -0.90 40.08 -27.17
N GLN A 7 0.31 39.87 -26.68
CA GLN A 7 0.94 38.56 -26.67
C GLN A 7 0.21 37.71 -25.63
N VAL A 8 -0.82 36.99 -26.11
CA VAL A 8 -1.53 35.96 -25.35
C VAL A 8 -0.48 35.01 -24.81
N ARG A 9 -0.23 35.09 -23.49
CA ARG A 9 0.68 34.19 -22.79
C ARG A 9 -0.01 32.85 -22.72
N GLU A 10 0.24 32.04 -23.73
CA GLU A 10 -0.28 30.68 -23.83
C GLU A 10 0.12 29.91 -22.57
N SER A 11 -0.88 29.57 -21.76
CA SER A 11 -0.72 28.76 -20.57
C SER A 11 -0.21 27.39 -21.01
N ARG A 12 1.10 27.16 -20.88
CA ARG A 12 1.68 25.83 -21.08
C ARG A 12 0.99 24.88 -20.11
N ILE A 13 0.08 24.06 -20.64
CA ILE A 13 -0.44 22.89 -19.94
C ILE A 13 0.78 22.05 -19.61
N SER A 14 1.19 22.02 -18.34
CA SER A 14 2.32 21.24 -17.86
C SER A 14 1.95 19.76 -17.99
N ARG A 15 2.23 19.18 -19.16
CA ARG A 15 2.11 17.75 -19.40
C ARG A 15 3.13 17.04 -18.51
N CYS A 16 2.72 16.01 -17.78
CA CYS A 16 3.64 15.14 -17.07
C CYS A 16 4.66 14.58 -18.09
N PRO A 17 5.97 14.63 -17.79
CA PRO A 17 6.98 14.15 -18.73
C PRO A 17 6.79 12.64 -18.97
N MET A 18 7.12 12.14 -20.16
CA MET A 18 7.00 10.70 -20.46
C MET A 18 7.97 9.86 -19.63
N SER A 19 9.09 10.45 -19.21
CA SER A 19 10.08 9.84 -18.34
C SER A 19 10.83 10.90 -17.54
N VAL A 20 11.41 10.50 -16.41
CA VAL A 20 12.30 11.35 -15.60
C VAL A 20 13.70 10.76 -15.60
N HIS A 21 14.71 11.58 -15.88
CA HIS A 21 16.11 11.14 -15.90
C HIS A 21 16.76 11.37 -14.54
N MET A 22 17.42 10.34 -14.02
CA MET A 22 18.18 10.38 -12.78
C MET A 22 19.65 10.12 -13.08
N LYS A 23 20.52 11.01 -12.61
CA LYS A 23 21.97 10.92 -12.80
C LYS A 23 22.65 10.60 -11.47
N ASN A 24 23.54 9.62 -11.47
CA ASN A 24 24.51 9.43 -10.40
C ASN A 24 25.72 10.34 -10.67
N PHE A 25 25.98 11.30 -9.77
CA PHE A 25 27.07 12.26 -9.95
C PHE A 25 28.46 11.71 -9.63
N GLN A 26 28.54 10.60 -8.89
CA GLN A 26 29.81 9.95 -8.55
C GLN A 26 30.29 9.05 -9.71
N SER A 27 29.42 8.22 -10.28
CA SER A 27 29.78 7.29 -11.36
C SER A 27 29.50 7.84 -12.76
N GLY A 28 28.73 8.92 -12.88
CA GLY A 28 28.26 9.48 -14.15
C GLY A 28 27.12 8.70 -14.81
N SER A 29 26.73 7.54 -14.28
CA SER A 29 25.66 6.72 -14.87
C SER A 29 24.29 7.40 -14.77
N SER A 30 23.42 7.12 -15.74
CA SER A 30 22.06 7.70 -15.81
C SER A 30 21.01 6.62 -15.99
N HIS A 31 19.85 6.83 -15.36
CA HIS A 31 18.70 5.93 -15.38
C HIS A 31 17.45 6.71 -15.75
N GLN A 32 16.50 6.05 -16.38
CA GLN A 32 15.22 6.64 -16.80
C GLN A 32 14.08 6.00 -15.99
N ASP A 33 13.34 6.82 -15.25
CA ASP A 33 12.14 6.39 -14.53
C ASP A 33 10.90 6.61 -15.42
N THR A 34 10.16 5.53 -15.63
CA THR A 34 8.82 5.51 -16.25
C THR A 34 7.75 4.97 -15.30
N LEU A 35 8.15 4.42 -14.15
CA LEU A 35 7.27 3.77 -13.19
C LEU A 35 6.42 4.79 -12.43
N PHE A 36 6.92 6.03 -12.25
CA PHE A 36 6.19 7.09 -11.54
C PHE A 36 4.80 7.41 -12.14
N HIS A 37 4.54 7.09 -13.41
CA HIS A 37 3.21 7.21 -14.02
C HIS A 37 2.15 6.32 -13.36
N ARG A 38 2.56 5.23 -12.72
CA ARG A 38 1.68 4.33 -11.96
C ARG A 38 1.53 4.74 -10.50
N ALA A 39 2.18 5.82 -10.06
CA ALA A 39 2.06 6.29 -8.70
C ALA A 39 0.63 6.74 -8.40
N VAL A 40 0.10 6.36 -7.24
CA VAL A 40 -1.18 6.86 -6.74
C VAL A 40 -1.08 8.38 -6.54
N LYS A 41 -2.15 9.11 -6.83
CA LYS A 41 -2.21 10.60 -6.87
C LYS A 41 -2.00 11.32 -5.53
N ASN A 42 -1.55 10.64 -4.47
CA ASN A 42 -1.29 11.23 -3.16
C ASN A 42 0.12 11.84 -3.11
N GLN A 43 0.29 12.97 -3.80
CA GLN A 43 1.54 13.71 -3.81
C GLN A 43 1.69 14.52 -2.52
N ILE A 44 2.88 14.44 -1.92
CA ILE A 44 3.25 15.24 -0.74
C ILE A 44 3.47 16.70 -1.15
N CYS A 45 4.06 16.91 -2.34
CA CYS A 45 4.45 18.23 -2.81
C CYS A 45 3.38 18.88 -3.70
N LYS A 46 3.28 20.22 -3.62
CA LYS A 46 2.49 21.05 -4.53
C LYS A 46 3.42 21.63 -5.61
N PRO A 47 2.89 22.09 -6.77
CA PRO A 47 3.73 22.65 -7.84
C PRO A 47 4.65 23.79 -7.41
N LYS A 48 4.27 24.56 -6.38
CA LYS A 48 5.03 25.70 -5.84
C LYS A 48 5.74 25.41 -4.52
N MET A 49 5.57 24.23 -3.92
CA MET A 49 6.07 23.94 -2.58
C MET A 49 6.44 22.47 -2.42
N CYS A 50 7.72 22.23 -2.12
CA CYS A 50 8.23 20.89 -1.82
C CYS A 50 8.10 20.62 -0.32
N GLU A 51 7.40 19.55 0.02
CA GLU A 51 7.22 19.06 1.40
C GLU A 51 7.97 17.74 1.63
N GLY A 52 8.98 17.44 0.80
CA GLY A 52 9.68 16.16 0.81
C GLY A 52 10.42 15.84 2.12
N SER A 53 10.78 16.86 2.91
CA SER A 53 11.43 16.71 4.22
C SER A 53 10.46 16.50 5.37
N LEU A 54 9.15 16.59 5.16
CA LEU A 54 8.18 16.32 6.22
C LEU A 54 8.24 14.83 6.60
N MET A 55 8.46 14.57 7.90
CA MET A 55 8.59 13.21 8.41
C MET A 55 7.28 12.43 8.31
N ASN A 56 6.16 13.04 8.69
CA ASN A 56 4.84 12.38 8.74
C ASN A 56 3.79 13.17 7.95
N PRO A 57 3.90 13.27 6.60
CA PRO A 57 2.93 13.98 5.80
C PRO A 57 1.59 13.22 5.83
N LYS A 58 0.49 13.96 5.99
CA LYS A 58 -0.86 13.38 6.10
C LYS A 58 -1.22 12.47 4.91
N THR A 59 -0.69 12.75 3.73
CA THR A 59 -0.90 11.96 2.50
C THR A 59 -0.29 10.56 2.53
N LEU A 60 0.72 10.32 3.37
CA LEU A 60 1.33 9.00 3.59
C LEU A 60 0.78 8.28 4.82
N MET A 61 -0.10 8.93 5.60
CA MET A 61 -0.71 8.33 6.78
C MET A 61 -2.12 7.85 6.46
N ARG A 62 -2.44 6.62 6.87
CA ARG A 62 -3.80 6.07 6.75
C ARG A 62 -4.54 6.31 8.06
N SER A 63 -5.59 7.15 8.03
CA SER A 63 -6.46 7.38 9.17
C SER A 63 -7.48 6.26 9.35
N VAL A 64 -8.11 6.22 10.52
CA VAL A 64 -9.29 5.38 10.75
C VAL A 64 -10.38 5.86 9.78
N PRO A 65 -10.96 4.96 8.95
CA PRO A 65 -12.03 5.38 8.05
C PRO A 65 -13.21 5.90 8.85
N SER A 66 -13.72 7.08 8.49
CA SER A 66 -14.92 7.67 9.11
C SER A 66 -16.22 7.07 8.53
N SER A 67 -16.13 6.45 7.36
CA SER A 67 -17.24 5.84 6.63
C SER A 67 -16.79 4.51 6.00
N PRO A 68 -17.74 3.66 5.58
CA PRO A 68 -17.44 2.50 4.76
C PRO A 68 -16.68 2.90 3.49
N PRO A 69 -15.79 2.04 2.96
CA PRO A 69 -15.12 2.31 1.69
C PRO A 69 -16.15 2.49 0.57
N ASN A 70 -15.89 3.42 -0.33
CA ASN A 70 -16.65 3.51 -1.58
C ASN A 70 -16.42 2.22 -2.38
N THR A 71 -17.49 1.44 -2.61
CA THR A 71 -17.45 0.15 -3.31
C THR A 71 -16.83 0.26 -4.70
N ASN A 72 -17.12 1.34 -5.43
CA ASN A 72 -16.58 1.57 -6.77
C ASN A 72 -15.05 1.82 -6.74
N GLU A 73 -14.59 2.63 -5.78
CA GLU A 73 -13.14 2.85 -5.61
C GLU A 73 -12.42 1.59 -5.16
N LEU A 74 -13.06 0.80 -4.28
CA LEU A 74 -12.53 -0.49 -3.84
C LEU A 74 -12.41 -1.47 -5.01
N LEU A 75 -13.42 -1.54 -5.87
CA LEU A 75 -13.43 -2.40 -7.05
C LEU A 75 -12.29 -2.04 -8.01
N ILE A 76 -12.10 -0.75 -8.31
CA ILE A 76 -11.00 -0.28 -9.18
C ILE A 76 -9.64 -0.69 -8.59
N GLN A 77 -9.44 -0.49 -7.28
CA GLN A 77 -8.20 -0.87 -6.61
C GLN A 77 -7.99 -2.40 -6.56
N ALA A 78 -9.07 -3.16 -6.37
CA ALA A 78 -9.02 -4.61 -6.32
C ALA A 78 -8.64 -5.18 -7.69
N ILE A 79 -9.28 -4.72 -8.76
CA ILE A 79 -8.97 -5.14 -10.14
C ILE A 79 -7.52 -4.79 -10.50
N ASP A 80 -7.06 -3.58 -10.18
CA ASP A 80 -5.65 -3.19 -10.42
C ASP A 80 -4.67 -4.11 -9.67
N PHE A 81 -4.95 -4.43 -8.40
CA PHE A 81 -4.14 -5.36 -7.63
C PHE A 81 -4.10 -6.77 -8.24
N ILE A 82 -5.26 -7.33 -8.62
CA ILE A 82 -5.35 -8.65 -9.26
C ILE A 82 -4.60 -8.65 -10.60
N ASN A 83 -4.72 -7.59 -11.39
CA ASN A 83 -3.96 -7.43 -12.64
C ASN A 83 -2.44 -7.42 -12.38
N GLN A 84 -1.99 -6.71 -11.33
CA GLN A 84 -0.57 -6.72 -10.94
C GLN A 84 -0.09 -8.12 -10.51
N TYR A 85 -0.92 -8.86 -9.77
CA TYR A 85 -0.64 -10.24 -9.35
C TYR A 85 -0.47 -11.16 -10.55
N TYR A 86 -1.46 -11.22 -11.45
CA TYR A 86 -1.41 -12.12 -12.60
C TYR A 86 -0.33 -11.73 -13.62
N LYS A 87 0.00 -10.44 -13.74
CA LYS A 87 1.12 -9.98 -14.56
C LYS A 87 2.50 -10.37 -14.02
N SER A 88 2.59 -10.76 -12.75
CA SER A 88 3.86 -11.18 -12.14
C SER A 88 4.28 -12.60 -12.51
N PHE A 89 3.35 -13.42 -13.01
CA PHE A 89 3.67 -14.77 -13.48
C PHE A 89 4.53 -14.75 -14.74
N LYS A 90 5.44 -15.72 -14.85
CA LYS A 90 6.24 -15.94 -16.07
C LYS A 90 5.38 -16.44 -17.24
N THR A 91 4.36 -17.25 -16.93
CA THR A 91 3.41 -17.81 -17.90
C THR A 91 2.06 -17.16 -17.69
N SER A 92 1.46 -16.63 -18.76
CA SER A 92 0.14 -16.01 -18.72
C SER A 92 -0.94 -17.04 -18.36
N LYS A 93 -1.77 -16.70 -17.38
CA LYS A 93 -2.90 -17.52 -16.89
C LYS A 93 -4.21 -16.79 -17.14
N ILE A 94 -4.57 -16.62 -18.41
CA ILE A 94 -5.64 -15.71 -18.83
C ILE A 94 -7.00 -16.12 -18.27
N GLU A 95 -7.34 -17.41 -18.35
CA GLU A 95 -8.63 -17.92 -17.86
C GLU A 95 -8.76 -17.77 -16.33
N GLU A 96 -7.74 -18.20 -15.57
CA GLU A 96 -7.70 -18.03 -14.11
C GLU A 96 -7.79 -16.54 -13.71
N HIS A 97 -7.11 -15.67 -14.46
CA HIS A 97 -7.12 -14.23 -14.23
C HIS A 97 -8.51 -13.64 -14.40
N LEU A 98 -9.18 -13.93 -15.52
CA LEU A 98 -10.54 -13.44 -15.79
C LEU A 98 -11.55 -13.99 -14.78
N ALA A 99 -11.44 -15.27 -14.42
CA ALA A 99 -12.28 -15.89 -13.41
C ALA A 99 -12.12 -15.20 -12.05
N ARG A 100 -10.88 -14.92 -11.62
CA ARG A 100 -10.60 -14.24 -10.35
C ARG A 100 -11.09 -12.80 -10.32
N VAL A 101 -10.96 -12.06 -11.43
CA VAL A 101 -11.50 -10.70 -11.55
C VAL A 101 -13.02 -10.70 -11.35
N ASN A 102 -13.73 -11.63 -11.99
CA ASN A 102 -15.18 -11.75 -11.83
C ASN A 102 -15.57 -12.16 -10.40
N GLU A 103 -14.87 -13.12 -9.80
CA GLU A 103 -15.12 -13.55 -8.41
C GLU A 103 -15.00 -12.37 -7.43
N VAL A 104 -13.91 -11.58 -7.55
CA VAL A 104 -13.68 -10.42 -6.70
C VAL A 104 -14.75 -9.34 -6.90
N ALA A 105 -15.17 -9.10 -8.15
CA ALA A 105 -16.25 -8.15 -8.43
C ALA A 105 -17.57 -8.58 -7.76
N CYS A 106 -17.96 -9.85 -7.93
CA CYS A 106 -19.16 -10.40 -7.30
C CYS A 106 -19.08 -10.38 -5.75
N GLU A 107 -17.93 -10.69 -5.15
CA GLU A 107 -17.75 -10.66 -3.69
C GLU A 107 -17.90 -9.23 -3.13
N ILE A 108 -17.35 -8.24 -3.84
CA ILE A 108 -17.45 -6.82 -3.50
C ILE A 108 -18.90 -6.34 -3.59
N ASP A 109 -19.60 -6.69 -4.68
CA ASP A 109 -21.01 -6.30 -4.85
C ASP A 109 -21.91 -6.93 -3.79
N ALA A 110 -21.67 -8.19 -3.42
CA ALA A 110 -22.49 -8.91 -2.45
C ALA A 110 -22.20 -8.52 -0.99
N THR A 111 -20.94 -8.25 -0.63
CA THR A 111 -20.53 -8.10 0.78
C THR A 111 -19.96 -6.73 1.13
N GLY A 112 -19.74 -5.86 0.13
CA GLY A 112 -19.04 -4.59 0.27
C GLY A 112 -17.52 -4.75 0.47
N THR A 113 -16.96 -5.96 0.37
CA THR A 113 -15.53 -6.21 0.53
C THR A 113 -15.10 -7.49 -0.18
N TYR A 114 -13.81 -7.84 -0.13
CA TYR A 114 -13.32 -9.10 -0.65
C TYR A 114 -12.13 -9.65 0.13
N GLN A 115 -11.91 -10.95 -0.01
CA GLN A 115 -10.83 -11.64 0.67
C GLN A 115 -9.74 -12.09 -0.30
N LEU A 116 -8.50 -11.77 0.09
CA LEU A 116 -7.31 -12.21 -0.65
C LEU A 116 -7.04 -13.69 -0.38
N THR A 117 -6.54 -14.39 -1.38
CA THR A 117 -5.94 -15.71 -1.17
C THR A 117 -4.62 -15.59 -0.37
N GLY A 118 -4.10 -16.70 0.14
CA GLY A 118 -2.82 -16.69 0.86
C GLY A 118 -1.65 -16.23 -0.03
N GLU A 119 -1.66 -16.63 -1.29
CA GLU A 119 -0.63 -16.28 -2.29
C GLU A 119 -0.71 -14.80 -2.69
N GLU A 120 -1.93 -14.30 -2.95
CA GLU A 120 -2.18 -12.88 -3.21
C GLU A 120 -1.71 -12.02 -2.04
N LEU A 121 -2.01 -12.45 -0.81
CA LEU A 121 -1.59 -11.74 0.40
C LEU A 121 -0.06 -11.71 0.53
N ALA A 122 0.62 -12.81 0.22
CA ALA A 122 2.06 -12.86 0.25
C ALA A 122 2.70 -11.98 -0.84
N PHE A 123 2.13 -11.99 -2.05
CA PHE A 123 2.51 -11.08 -3.12
C PHE A 123 2.35 -9.62 -2.70
N GLY A 124 1.18 -9.26 -2.16
CA GLY A 124 0.88 -7.89 -1.72
C GLY A 124 1.84 -7.40 -0.63
N ALA A 125 2.20 -8.24 0.33
CA ALA A 125 3.17 -7.89 1.38
C ALA A 125 4.58 -7.66 0.81
N LYS A 126 5.06 -8.53 -0.08
CA LYS A 126 6.35 -8.38 -0.77
C LYS A 126 6.40 -7.09 -1.60
N GLN A 127 5.33 -6.82 -2.34
CA GLN A 127 5.22 -5.61 -3.15
C GLN A 127 5.13 -4.35 -2.29
N ALA A 128 4.44 -4.39 -1.15
CA ALA A 128 4.40 -3.27 -0.21
C ALA A 128 5.79 -2.93 0.32
N TRP A 129 6.61 -3.94 0.67
CA TRP A 129 7.99 -3.70 1.09
C TRP A 129 8.86 -3.18 -0.06
N ARG A 130 8.77 -3.77 -1.25
CA ARG A 130 9.48 -3.28 -2.46
C ARG A 130 9.16 -1.82 -2.76
N ASN A 131 7.90 -1.43 -2.57
CA ASN A 131 7.40 -0.09 -2.86
C ASN A 131 7.55 0.89 -1.68
N ALA A 132 8.22 0.52 -0.58
CA ALA A 132 8.45 1.41 0.56
C ALA A 132 9.65 2.34 0.29
N PRO A 133 9.44 3.63 -0.10
CA PRO A 133 10.53 4.48 -0.57
C PRO A 133 11.58 4.80 0.50
N ARG A 134 11.21 4.70 1.78
CA ARG A 134 12.08 4.98 2.93
C ARG A 134 12.91 3.78 3.40
N CYS A 135 12.75 2.59 2.80
CA CYS A 135 13.48 1.40 3.20
C CYS A 135 14.75 1.22 2.35
N ILE A 136 15.93 1.25 2.99
CA ILE A 136 17.21 0.97 2.32
C ILE A 136 17.40 -0.53 2.05
N GLY A 137 16.87 -1.41 2.91
CA GLY A 137 16.99 -2.87 2.83
C GLY A 137 16.12 -3.55 1.77
N ARG A 138 15.63 -2.80 0.76
CA ARG A 138 14.69 -3.33 -0.25
C ARG A 138 15.26 -4.42 -1.13
N ILE A 139 16.58 -4.62 -1.21
CA ILE A 139 17.18 -5.70 -2.00
C ILE A 139 16.67 -7.10 -1.58
N GLN A 140 16.24 -7.26 -0.33
CA GLN A 140 15.73 -8.52 0.23
C GLN A 140 14.22 -8.72 0.08
N TRP A 141 13.51 -7.82 -0.62
CA TRP A 141 12.05 -7.80 -0.68
C TRP A 141 11.40 -9.13 -1.06
N SER A 142 12.02 -9.91 -1.95
CA SER A 142 11.52 -11.20 -2.42
C SER A 142 11.65 -12.33 -1.39
N ASN A 143 12.56 -12.18 -0.42
CA ASN A 143 12.90 -13.19 0.59
C ASN A 143 12.00 -13.11 1.84
N LEU A 144 11.02 -12.21 1.85
CA LEU A 144 10.04 -12.10 2.93
C LEU A 144 9.23 -13.39 3.09
N GLN A 145 9.23 -13.96 4.29
CA GLN A 145 8.37 -15.07 4.67
C GLN A 145 7.05 -14.54 5.24
N MET A 146 5.95 -15.19 4.87
CA MET A 146 4.61 -14.75 5.21
C MET A 146 3.91 -15.77 6.08
N PHE A 147 3.39 -15.30 7.21
CA PHE A 147 2.53 -16.10 8.09
C PHE A 147 1.11 -15.52 8.09
N ASP A 148 0.13 -16.35 7.75
CA ASP A 148 -1.27 -15.96 7.74
C ASP A 148 -1.90 -16.16 9.13
N ALA A 149 -2.08 -15.05 9.86
CA ALA A 149 -2.74 -15.01 11.16
C ALA A 149 -4.13 -14.34 11.08
N ARG A 150 -4.76 -14.29 9.90
CA ARG A 150 -6.08 -13.64 9.72
C ARG A 150 -7.22 -14.32 10.48
N LYS A 151 -7.03 -15.58 10.87
CA LYS A 151 -7.99 -16.36 11.67
C LYS A 151 -7.89 -16.09 13.17
N CYS A 152 -6.89 -15.33 13.62
CA CYS A 152 -6.69 -14.96 15.02
C CYS A 152 -7.87 -14.13 15.54
N ARG A 153 -8.43 -14.51 16.70
CA ARG A 153 -9.62 -13.88 17.30
C ARG A 153 -9.36 -13.31 18.68
N THR A 154 -8.37 -13.82 19.42
CA THR A 154 -8.11 -13.40 20.80
C THR A 154 -6.74 -12.74 20.94
N ALA A 155 -6.59 -11.86 21.94
CA ALA A 155 -5.29 -11.26 22.26
C ALA A 155 -4.24 -12.30 22.65
N LYS A 156 -4.67 -13.40 23.30
CA LYS A 156 -3.80 -14.52 23.67
C LYS A 156 -3.23 -15.24 22.43
N GLU A 157 -4.07 -15.53 21.44
CA GLU A 157 -3.62 -16.09 20.16
C GLU A 157 -2.66 -15.13 19.46
N MET A 158 -2.95 -13.82 19.44
CA MET A 158 -2.07 -12.81 18.85
C MET A 158 -0.69 -12.82 19.51
N PHE A 159 -0.66 -12.87 20.85
CA PHE A 159 0.58 -12.96 21.61
C PHE A 159 1.38 -14.21 21.24
N GLN A 160 0.74 -15.38 21.13
CA GLN A 160 1.41 -16.61 20.72
C GLN A 160 1.98 -16.52 19.30
N PHE A 161 1.27 -15.91 18.35
CA PHE A 161 1.78 -15.64 17.01
C PHE A 161 2.99 -14.71 17.03
N LEU A 162 3.00 -13.68 17.88
CA LEU A 162 4.13 -12.75 18.03
C LEU A 162 5.36 -13.43 18.64
N CYS A 163 5.19 -14.26 19.67
CA CYS A 163 6.28 -15.04 20.23
C CYS A 163 6.90 -15.98 19.19
N SER A 164 6.04 -16.66 18.40
CA SER A 164 6.49 -17.57 17.33
C SER A 164 7.21 -16.81 16.22
N HIS A 165 6.72 -15.62 15.86
CA HIS A 165 7.35 -14.70 14.92
C HIS A 165 8.75 -14.32 15.39
N ILE A 166 8.91 -13.81 16.61
CA ILE A 166 10.22 -13.41 17.13
C ILE A 166 11.18 -14.60 17.11
N LYS A 167 10.76 -15.77 17.59
CA LYS A 167 11.60 -16.98 17.58
C LYS A 167 12.07 -17.35 16.17
N PHE A 168 11.16 -17.32 15.19
CA PHE A 168 11.49 -17.63 13.79
C PHE A 168 12.34 -16.55 13.12
N ALA A 169 12.08 -15.27 13.41
CA ALA A 169 12.86 -14.15 12.90
C ALA A 169 14.29 -14.18 13.44
N THR A 170 14.47 -14.46 14.73
CA THR A 170 15.78 -14.48 15.39
C THR A 170 16.64 -15.65 14.92
N ASN A 171 16.06 -16.86 14.80
CA ASN A 171 16.71 -18.05 14.22
C ASN A 171 18.19 -18.22 14.64
N GLY A 172 18.45 -18.17 15.95
CA GLY A 172 19.80 -18.34 16.51
C GLY A 172 20.83 -17.28 16.09
N GLY A 173 20.38 -16.09 15.68
CA GLY A 173 21.21 -14.99 15.19
C GLY A 173 21.24 -14.86 13.66
N ASN A 174 20.80 -15.89 12.92
CA ASN A 174 20.66 -15.82 11.47
C ASN A 174 19.28 -15.26 11.09
N LEU A 175 19.18 -13.92 11.12
CA LEU A 175 17.92 -13.20 11.02
C LEU A 175 17.15 -13.47 9.73
N ARG A 176 15.83 -13.62 9.84
CA ARG A 176 14.91 -13.85 8.72
C ARG A 176 13.90 -12.72 8.60
N TYR A 177 13.66 -12.23 7.39
CA TYR A 177 12.62 -11.25 7.10
C TYR A 177 11.27 -11.94 7.08
N ILE A 178 10.40 -11.62 8.04
CA ILE A 178 9.09 -12.25 8.15
C ILE A 178 7.99 -11.21 8.39
N TYR A 179 6.76 -11.53 7.99
CA TYR A 179 5.58 -10.71 8.23
C TYR A 179 4.37 -11.57 8.59
N ASN A 180 3.64 -11.17 9.63
CA ASN A 180 2.39 -11.81 10.03
C ASN A 180 1.21 -10.98 9.55
N ALA A 181 0.39 -11.52 8.66
CA ALA A 181 -0.83 -10.87 8.24
C ALA A 181 -1.93 -11.11 9.27
N ILE A 182 -2.41 -10.04 9.91
CA ILE A 182 -3.53 -10.08 10.86
C ILE A 182 -4.82 -9.68 10.14
N LYS A 183 -5.97 -10.10 10.68
CA LYS A 183 -7.29 -9.83 10.13
C LYS A 183 -7.48 -8.34 9.82
N LYS A 184 -8.00 -8.04 8.62
CA LYS A 184 -8.37 -6.67 8.23
C LYS A 184 -9.35 -6.10 9.25
N LYS A 185 -9.13 -4.85 9.67
CA LYS A 185 -10.04 -4.13 10.55
C LYS A 185 -11.36 -3.89 9.81
N LYS A 186 -12.46 -4.49 10.27
CA LYS A 186 -13.81 -4.09 9.85
C LYS A 186 -14.16 -2.78 10.57
N LEU A 187 -14.91 -1.90 9.91
CA LEU A 187 -15.48 -0.73 10.56
C LEU A 187 -16.36 -1.23 11.71
N CYS A 188 -15.94 -0.98 12.95
CA CYS A 188 -16.84 -1.14 14.08
C CYS A 188 -17.79 0.06 14.02
N HIS A 189 -19.10 -0.17 13.88
CA HIS A 189 -20.05 0.84 14.31
C HIS A 189 -19.76 1.06 15.79
N ALA A 190 -19.17 2.20 16.13
CA ALA A 190 -19.03 2.61 17.51
C ALA A 190 -20.44 2.82 18.05
N SER A 191 -20.98 1.83 18.74
CA SER A 191 -22.05 2.08 19.71
C SER A 191 -21.47 3.09 20.69
N MET A 192 -22.10 4.27 20.76
CA MET A 192 -21.82 5.24 21.81
C MET A 192 -21.95 4.55 23.18
N GLY A 193 -21.03 4.89 24.09
CA GLY A 193 -21.20 4.67 25.53
C GLY A 193 -20.48 3.45 26.09
N GLN A 194 -19.34 3.68 26.72
CA GLN A 194 -19.23 3.65 28.18
C GLN A 194 -17.87 4.22 28.59
N SER A 195 -17.94 5.30 29.38
CA SER A 195 -16.82 5.88 30.10
C SER A 195 -16.35 4.89 31.16
N TYR A 196 -15.10 4.43 31.07
CA TYR A 196 -14.47 3.68 32.15
C TYR A 196 -13.99 4.69 33.20
N THR A 197 -14.67 4.75 34.35
CA THR A 197 -14.14 5.38 35.56
C THR A 197 -13.00 4.51 36.09
N VAL A 198 -11.83 5.11 36.27
CA VAL A 198 -10.69 4.48 36.93
C VAL A 198 -10.92 4.58 38.43
N ASP A 199 -11.33 3.47 39.05
CA ASP A 199 -11.30 3.36 40.52
C ASP A 199 -9.83 3.30 40.97
N SER A 200 -9.45 4.30 41.76
CA SER A 200 -8.15 4.32 42.45
C SER A 200 -8.22 3.38 43.65
N PRO A 201 -7.25 2.46 43.84
CA PRO A 201 -7.21 1.64 45.04
C PRO A 201 -6.75 2.52 46.20
N GLN A 202 -7.62 2.68 47.20
CA GLN A 202 -7.23 3.14 48.54
C GLN A 202 -6.45 2.02 49.21
N GLY A 203 -5.20 2.31 49.55
CA GLY A 203 -4.30 1.48 50.36
C GLY A 203 -3.14 2.35 50.83
#